data_AF-A0A920T8D6-F1
#
_entry.id   AF-A0A920T8D6-F1
#
_cell.length_a   1.000
_cell.length_b   1.000
_cell.length_c   1.000
_cell.angle_alpha   90.00
_cell.angle_beta   90.00
_cell.angle_gamma   90.00
#
_symmetry.space_group_name_H-M   'P 1'
#
loop_
_entity.id
_entity.type
_entity.pdbx_description
1 polymer ?
#
loop_
_entity_poly.entity_id
_entity_poly.type
_entity_poly.pdbx_seq_one_letter_code
_entity_poly.pdbx_strand_id
1 'polypeptide(L)'
;MTPSTALEQTESRGRYSLPEVGKTGGLWRLERDRDPVASNLHARLLDVSRRIVRPESASGDFLDPAHRAARWGLYRAQGAAASELSGVPRPESLAEARRLLLEAERLADRLEDRQAGWVDVMAEDFSLDGRTEVRLQSERLTAWIDPVAGRGLHELELRDIGLSLPLLTGHAGDGTSGGPPAWLLKPGADRESFIDGSSRLVSVAPREGQFTLTRPGGSAWLIWESDDEAGGPRMDWRIGMEAGEGGRLLFKGCVAGLEPRTFHHLAIEMPLGTGSKDDCYGYDRQGRRHDLESINELSEGDWVGLIEEQTGVDWSLGWSPATPAWRVRGAATELIVPHWNFQADEAGRWEFRVELTVDTSAAQARQLGRAA
;
A
#
# COMPACT_ATOMS: atom_id res chain seq x y z
N MET A 1 16.18 30.19 35.68
CA MET A 1 14.74 30.35 35.99
C MET A 1 14.01 29.16 35.40
N THR A 2 13.52 28.24 36.22
CA THR A 2 12.61 27.18 35.77
C THR A 2 11.21 27.76 35.56
N PRO A 3 10.33 27.12 34.76
CA PRO A 3 8.95 27.56 34.57
C PRO A 3 8.20 27.76 35.90
N SER A 4 8.46 26.90 36.89
CA SER A 4 7.92 27.00 38.24
C SER A 4 8.38 28.26 38.98
N THR A 5 9.68 28.57 38.95
CA THR A 5 10.20 29.81 39.55
C THR A 5 9.74 31.08 38.84
N ALA A 6 9.43 31.00 37.53
CA ALA A 6 8.86 32.13 36.80
C ALA A 6 7.39 32.36 37.18
N LEU A 7 6.63 31.28 37.44
CA LEU A 7 5.23 31.34 37.87
C LEU A 7 5.08 31.89 39.31
N GLU A 8 5.99 31.50 40.20
CA GLU A 8 6.03 31.99 41.60
C GLU A 8 6.40 33.48 41.69
N GLN A 9 7.17 34.00 40.73
CA GLN A 9 7.55 35.41 40.67
C GLN A 9 6.52 36.29 39.98
N THR A 10 5.50 35.71 39.33
CA THR A 10 4.36 36.47 38.78
C THR A 10 3.25 36.60 39.81
N GLU A 11 3.11 37.77 40.44
CA GLU A 11 1.88 38.11 41.18
C GLU A 11 0.66 38.02 40.23
N SER A 12 -0.50 37.64 40.79
CA SER A 12 -1.79 37.53 40.09
C SER A 12 -2.18 38.84 39.40
N ARG A 13 -1.65 39.07 38.21
CA ARG A 13 -2.14 40.02 37.23
C ARG A 13 -3.06 39.22 36.31
N GLY A 14 -4.35 39.56 36.32
CA GLY A 14 -5.42 38.81 35.67
C GLY A 14 -5.10 38.38 34.23
N ARG A 15 -5.71 37.26 33.82
CA ARG A 15 -5.59 36.57 32.51
C ARG A 15 -4.57 37.23 31.56
N TYR A 16 -3.33 36.78 31.65
CA TYR A 16 -2.38 36.98 30.57
C TYR A 16 -2.95 36.35 29.30
N SER A 17 -3.35 37.19 28.35
CA SER A 17 -3.31 36.82 26.94
C SER A 17 -1.88 36.38 26.66
N LEU A 18 -1.69 35.17 26.13
CA LEU A 18 -0.40 34.75 25.58
C LEU A 18 0.11 35.87 24.67
N PRO A 19 1.42 36.21 24.68
CA PRO A 19 1.95 37.21 23.78
C PRO A 19 1.56 36.82 22.36
N GLU A 20 1.17 37.80 21.54
CA GLU A 20 0.97 37.60 20.10
C GLU A 20 2.25 36.97 19.54
N VAL A 21 2.25 35.65 19.41
CA VAL A 21 3.21 34.94 18.59
C VAL A 21 2.90 35.41 17.19
N GLY A 22 3.70 36.37 16.72
CA GLY A 22 3.58 37.03 15.43
C GLY A 22 3.64 36.03 14.28
N LYS A 23 2.47 35.53 13.92
CA LYS A 23 1.90 35.15 12.63
C LYS A 23 0.46 34.78 12.96
N THR A 24 -0.51 35.12 12.12
CA THR A 24 -1.89 34.64 12.26
C THR A 24 -1.83 33.12 12.44
N GLY A 25 -2.01 32.66 13.68
CA GLY A 25 -1.59 31.31 14.09
C GLY A 25 -2.44 30.27 13.39
N GLY A 26 -1.82 29.47 12.52
CA GLY A 26 -2.43 28.21 12.10
C GLY A 26 -2.60 27.32 13.33
N LEU A 27 -3.78 26.74 13.51
CA LEU A 27 -3.95 25.66 14.46
C LEU A 27 -2.98 24.53 14.04
N TRP A 28 -2.18 23.96 14.94
CA TRP A 28 -1.26 22.85 14.58
C TRP A 28 -1.95 21.70 13.82
N ARG A 29 -3.23 21.46 14.13
CA ARG A 29 -4.09 20.52 13.38
C ARG A 29 -4.25 20.92 11.91
N LEU A 30 -4.44 22.21 11.61
CA LEU A 30 -4.56 22.72 10.24
C LEU A 30 -3.24 22.60 9.46
N GLU A 31 -2.08 22.71 10.12
CA GLU A 31 -0.78 22.50 9.45
C GLU A 31 -0.53 21.02 9.17
N ARG A 32 -0.92 20.11 10.07
CA ARG A 32 -0.95 18.67 9.80
C ARG A 32 -1.88 18.34 8.64
N ASP A 33 -3.08 18.92 8.62
CA ASP A 33 -4.11 18.64 7.61
C ASP A 33 -3.69 19.11 6.19
N ARG A 34 -2.62 19.90 6.07
CA ARG A 34 -2.00 20.27 4.79
C ARG A 34 -1.00 19.25 4.26
N ASP A 35 -0.51 18.34 5.11
CA ASP A 35 0.37 17.24 4.72
C ASP A 35 -0.46 15.93 4.67
N PRO A 36 -0.73 15.38 3.47
CA PRO A 36 -1.48 14.13 3.31
C PRO A 36 -0.81 12.95 4.02
N VAL A 37 0.52 12.91 4.08
CA VAL A 37 1.29 11.83 4.73
C VAL A 37 1.06 11.86 6.24
N ALA A 38 1.14 13.04 6.84
CA ALA A 38 0.91 13.24 8.27
C ALA A 38 -0.57 13.06 8.65
N SER A 39 -1.49 13.47 7.77
CA SER A 39 -2.93 13.31 7.96
C SER A 39 -3.33 11.83 7.95
N ASN A 40 -2.89 11.07 6.96
CA ASN A 40 -3.15 9.63 6.87
C ASN A 40 -2.54 8.88 8.06
N LEU A 41 -1.31 9.23 8.46
CA LEU A 41 -0.69 8.64 9.66
C LEU A 41 -1.52 8.91 10.91
N HIS A 42 -2.04 10.12 11.07
CA HIS A 42 -2.88 10.46 12.21
C HIS A 42 -4.19 9.68 12.22
N ALA A 43 -4.87 9.56 11.08
CA ALA A 43 -6.10 8.79 10.97
C ALA A 43 -5.86 7.31 11.36
N ARG A 44 -4.76 6.72 10.91
CA ARG A 44 -4.37 5.36 11.30
C ARG A 44 -4.00 5.21 12.77
N LEU A 45 -3.33 6.21 13.36
CA LEU A 45 -3.08 6.23 14.81
C LEU A 45 -4.40 6.22 15.60
N LEU A 46 -5.45 6.90 15.10
CA LEU A 46 -6.78 6.87 15.71
C LEU A 46 -7.47 5.51 15.54
N ASP A 47 -7.36 4.88 14.36
CA ASP A 47 -7.88 3.53 14.13
C ASP A 47 -7.31 2.53 15.15
N VAL A 48 -5.97 2.44 15.23
CA VAL A 48 -5.29 1.54 16.17
C VAL A 48 -5.61 1.89 17.63
N SER A 49 -5.74 3.18 17.96
CA SER A 49 -6.19 3.62 19.29
C SER A 49 -7.57 3.07 19.65
N ARG A 50 -8.55 3.14 18.74
CA ARG A 50 -9.91 2.61 18.96
C ARG A 50 -9.89 1.09 19.16
N ARG A 51 -9.08 0.37 18.39
CA ARG A 51 -8.91 -1.09 18.52
C ARG A 51 -8.37 -1.48 19.89
N ILE A 52 -7.41 -0.72 20.43
CA ILE A 52 -6.80 -0.96 21.75
C ILE A 52 -7.70 -0.53 22.93
N VAL A 53 -8.64 0.40 22.74
CA VAL A 53 -9.46 1.01 23.82
C VAL A 53 -10.84 0.34 23.99
N ARG A 54 -11.18 -0.71 23.22
CA ARG A 54 -12.54 -1.29 23.18
C ARG A 54 -13.21 -1.47 24.58
N PRO A 55 -14.48 -1.05 24.74
CA PRO A 55 -15.11 -0.80 26.04
C PRO A 55 -15.54 -2.04 26.86
N GLU A 56 -15.44 -3.27 26.34
CA GLU A 56 -15.76 -4.49 27.09
C GLU A 56 -14.74 -4.80 28.21
N SER A 57 -13.59 -4.13 28.18
CA SER A 57 -12.44 -4.27 29.09
C SER A 57 -12.50 -3.45 30.40
N ALA A 58 -13.68 -2.94 30.76
CA ALA A 58 -13.83 -1.93 31.83
C ALA A 58 -13.61 -2.44 33.27
N SER A 59 -13.19 -3.69 33.50
CA SER A 59 -13.03 -4.23 34.87
C SER A 59 -11.89 -5.24 35.01
N GLY A 60 -10.65 -4.86 34.66
CA GLY A 60 -9.46 -5.64 35.01
C GLY A 60 -8.28 -5.55 34.02
N ASP A 61 -8.56 -5.24 32.76
CA ASP A 61 -7.60 -5.38 31.64
C ASP A 61 -6.51 -4.31 31.58
N PHE A 62 -6.61 -3.21 32.36
CA PHE A 62 -5.54 -2.22 32.44
C PHE A 62 -4.23 -2.78 33.01
N LEU A 63 -4.30 -3.93 33.71
CA LEU A 63 -3.15 -4.63 34.25
C LEU A 63 -2.60 -5.72 33.31
N ASP A 64 -3.33 -6.11 32.27
CA ASP A 64 -2.88 -7.13 31.33
C ASP A 64 -1.60 -6.68 30.59
N PRO A 65 -0.50 -7.46 30.67
CA PRO A 65 0.74 -7.16 29.97
C PRO A 65 0.55 -6.95 28.45
N ALA A 66 -0.36 -7.69 27.79
CA ALA A 66 -0.56 -7.57 26.35
C ALA A 66 -1.21 -6.22 26.00
N HIS A 67 -2.28 -5.84 26.69
CA HIS A 67 -2.91 -4.51 26.56
C HIS A 67 -1.91 -3.37 26.84
N ARG A 68 -1.10 -3.50 27.89
CA ARG A 68 -0.06 -2.51 28.22
C ARG A 68 0.97 -2.38 27.09
N ALA A 69 1.44 -3.50 26.54
CA ALA A 69 2.40 -3.51 25.45
C ALA A 69 1.84 -2.81 24.20
N ALA A 70 0.59 -3.12 23.81
CA ALA A 70 -0.09 -2.47 22.69
C ALA A 70 -0.20 -0.94 22.88
N ARG A 71 -0.64 -0.50 24.07
CA ARG A 71 -0.72 0.93 24.41
C ARG A 71 0.63 1.61 24.37
N TRP A 72 1.67 1.00 24.95
CA TRP A 72 3.02 1.56 24.92
C TRP A 72 3.56 1.66 23.48
N GLY A 73 3.30 0.65 22.65
CA GLY A 73 3.62 0.70 21.22
C GLY A 73 2.96 1.90 20.53
N LEU A 74 1.65 2.07 20.72
CA LEU A 74 0.91 3.20 20.18
C LEU A 74 1.45 4.55 20.68
N TYR A 75 1.77 4.67 21.97
CA TYR A 75 2.34 5.90 22.53
C TYR A 75 3.71 6.23 21.96
N ARG A 76 4.55 5.22 21.68
CA ARG A 76 5.82 5.45 20.97
C ARG A 76 5.56 6.00 19.57
N ALA A 77 4.63 5.41 18.82
CA ALA A 77 4.27 5.89 17.48
C ALA A 77 3.74 7.34 17.50
N GLN A 78 2.86 7.67 18.46
CA GLN A 78 2.34 9.03 18.64
C GLN A 78 3.45 10.02 19.03
N GLY A 79 4.37 9.60 19.90
CA GLY A 79 5.53 10.41 20.30
C GLY A 79 6.46 10.71 19.13
N ALA A 80 6.75 9.70 18.29
CA ALA A 80 7.55 9.87 17.07
C ALA A 80 6.85 10.79 16.06
N ALA A 81 5.53 10.68 15.88
CA ALA A 81 4.79 11.58 15.00
C ALA A 81 4.78 13.05 15.49
N ALA A 82 4.96 13.26 16.78
CA ALA A 82 4.94 14.58 17.43
C ALA A 82 6.32 15.09 17.86
N SER A 83 7.42 14.44 17.47
CA SER A 83 8.76 14.68 18.03
C SER A 83 9.43 15.98 17.55
N GLU A 84 8.87 16.68 16.57
CA GLU A 84 9.49 17.86 15.98
C GLU A 84 9.17 19.16 16.72
N LEU A 85 10.22 19.90 17.08
CA LEU A 85 10.15 21.20 17.78
C LEU A 85 9.39 22.29 16.99
N SER A 86 9.35 22.18 15.66
CA SER A 86 8.65 23.11 14.76
C SER A 86 7.16 22.82 14.60
N GLY A 87 6.68 21.68 15.10
CA GLY A 87 5.30 21.21 14.92
C GLY A 87 4.99 20.58 13.55
N VAL A 88 5.92 20.64 12.58
CA VAL A 88 5.78 19.95 11.28
C VAL A 88 6.69 18.72 11.29
N PRO A 89 6.14 17.50 11.18
CA PRO A 89 6.92 16.27 11.15
C PRO A 89 7.87 16.22 9.94
N ARG A 90 9.11 15.79 10.15
CA ARG A 90 10.04 15.49 9.05
C ARG A 90 9.78 14.10 8.47
N PRO A 91 10.19 13.83 7.21
CA PRO A 91 10.03 12.51 6.60
C PRO A 91 10.58 11.36 7.45
N GLU A 92 11.74 11.54 8.09
CA GLU A 92 12.35 10.54 8.98
C GLU A 92 11.49 10.23 10.21
N SER A 93 10.91 11.26 10.83
CA SER A 93 10.05 11.13 12.02
C SER A 93 8.71 10.49 11.66
N LEU A 94 8.16 10.80 10.49
CA LEU A 94 6.98 10.14 9.93
C LEU A 94 7.25 8.66 9.59
N ALA A 95 8.42 8.35 9.02
CA ALA A 95 8.81 6.98 8.71
C ALA A 95 8.97 6.13 9.99
N GLU A 96 9.61 6.67 11.03
CA GLU A 96 9.73 5.99 12.32
C GLU A 96 8.38 5.82 13.01
N ALA A 97 7.52 6.84 12.98
CA ALA A 97 6.18 6.75 13.51
C ALA A 97 5.34 5.68 12.80
N ARG A 98 5.44 5.55 11.47
CA ARG A 98 4.80 4.48 10.68
C ARG A 98 5.32 3.10 11.09
N ARG A 99 6.64 2.94 11.22
CA ARG A 99 7.28 1.69 11.65
C ARG A 99 6.76 1.25 13.03
N LEU A 100 6.73 2.17 14.00
CA LEU A 100 6.22 1.94 15.35
C LEU A 100 4.70 1.69 15.36
N LEU A 101 3.94 2.34 14.48
CA LEU A 101 2.51 2.11 14.34
C LEU A 101 2.22 0.68 13.85
N LEU A 102 2.96 0.17 12.87
CA LEU A 102 2.82 -1.21 12.41
C LEU A 102 3.12 -2.23 13.52
N GLU A 103 4.10 -1.97 14.39
CA GLU A 103 4.33 -2.78 15.58
C GLU A 103 3.13 -2.76 16.55
N ALA A 104 2.58 -1.57 16.80
CA ALA A 104 1.42 -1.39 17.68
C ALA A 104 0.18 -2.06 17.10
N GLU A 105 0.01 -2.04 15.78
CA GLU A 105 -1.08 -2.68 15.08
C GLU A 105 -1.03 -4.20 15.22
N ARG A 106 0.16 -4.82 15.08
CA ARG A 106 0.35 -6.27 15.33
C ARG A 106 0.12 -6.66 16.79
N LEU A 107 0.36 -5.75 17.73
CA LEU A 107 -0.03 -5.94 19.12
C LEU A 107 -1.56 -5.88 19.28
N ALA A 108 -2.23 -4.95 18.59
CA ALA A 108 -3.68 -4.85 18.59
C ALA A 108 -4.36 -6.10 17.96
N ASP A 109 -3.81 -6.64 16.87
CA ASP A 109 -4.31 -7.90 16.27
C ASP A 109 -4.35 -9.05 17.29
N ARG A 110 -3.35 -9.13 18.17
CA ARG A 110 -3.26 -10.15 19.22
C ARG A 110 -4.31 -9.97 20.31
N LEU A 111 -4.73 -8.73 20.58
CA LEU A 111 -5.84 -8.45 21.51
C LEU A 111 -7.19 -8.84 20.91
N GLU A 112 -7.29 -8.90 19.58
CA GLU A 112 -8.48 -9.33 18.84
C GLU A 112 -8.51 -10.84 18.58
N ASP A 113 -7.63 -11.62 19.22
CA ASP A 113 -7.51 -13.08 19.08
C ASP A 113 -7.39 -13.57 17.62
N ARG A 114 -6.79 -12.75 16.74
CA ARG A 114 -6.55 -13.10 15.35
C ARG A 114 -5.61 -14.32 15.28
N GLN A 115 -6.10 -15.41 14.69
CA GLN A 115 -5.35 -16.67 14.54
C GLN A 115 -4.21 -16.54 13.52
N ALA A 116 -3.16 -17.35 13.64
CA ALA A 116 -2.06 -17.36 12.66
C ALA A 116 -2.58 -17.60 11.24
N GLY A 117 -1.99 -16.90 10.26
CA GLY A 117 -2.39 -16.97 8.86
C GLY A 117 -3.74 -16.31 8.57
N TRP A 118 -4.27 -15.45 9.43
CA TRP A 118 -5.52 -14.74 9.17
C TRP A 118 -5.41 -13.80 7.95
N VAL A 119 -6.56 -13.59 7.30
CA VAL A 119 -6.76 -12.56 6.28
C VAL A 119 -8.10 -11.86 6.50
N ASP A 120 -8.18 -10.59 6.14
CA ASP A 120 -9.39 -9.78 6.24
C ASP A 120 -9.44 -8.73 5.12
N VAL A 121 -10.64 -8.25 4.85
CA VAL A 121 -10.90 -7.14 3.94
C VAL A 121 -11.89 -6.20 4.59
N MET A 122 -11.65 -4.90 4.58
CA MET A 122 -12.55 -3.90 5.17
C MET A 122 -12.69 -2.70 4.25
N ALA A 123 -13.84 -2.03 4.30
CA ALA A 123 -14.10 -0.81 3.57
C ALA A 123 -14.61 0.27 4.54
N GLU A 124 -13.79 1.29 4.78
CA GLU A 124 -14.08 2.39 5.70
C GLU A 124 -13.38 3.67 5.21
N ASP A 125 -13.74 4.81 5.80
CA ASP A 125 -13.00 6.06 5.62
C ASP A 125 -11.76 6.06 6.53
N PHE A 126 -10.71 5.38 6.07
CA PHE A 126 -9.49 5.16 6.85
C PHE A 126 -8.60 6.41 6.95
N SER A 127 -8.64 7.31 5.97
CA SER A 127 -7.95 8.60 5.99
C SER A 127 -8.75 9.74 6.64
N LEU A 128 -10.04 9.54 6.92
CA LEU A 128 -10.98 10.52 7.47
C LEU A 128 -11.23 11.70 6.50
N ASP A 129 -11.19 11.43 5.20
CA ASP A 129 -11.41 12.42 4.13
C ASP A 129 -12.84 12.39 3.55
N GLY A 130 -13.69 11.51 4.07
CA GLY A 130 -15.07 11.28 3.65
C GLY A 130 -15.23 10.27 2.52
N ARG A 131 -14.14 9.64 2.04
CA ARG A 131 -14.17 8.65 0.96
C ARG A 131 -13.92 7.26 1.53
N THR A 132 -14.49 6.25 0.88
CA THR A 132 -14.29 4.87 1.30
C THR A 132 -13.02 4.31 0.65
N GLU A 133 -12.12 3.81 1.48
CA GLU A 133 -10.93 3.06 1.11
C GLU A 133 -11.11 1.59 1.47
N VAL A 134 -10.43 0.71 0.76
CA VAL A 134 -10.41 -0.73 1.00
C VAL A 134 -9.06 -1.13 1.58
N ARG A 135 -9.09 -1.79 2.73
CA ARG A 135 -7.93 -2.41 3.38
C ARG A 135 -8.02 -3.93 3.22
N LEU A 136 -7.11 -4.52 2.43
CA LEU A 136 -6.86 -5.96 2.41
C LEU A 136 -5.68 -6.25 3.32
N GLN A 137 -5.85 -7.12 4.31
CA GLN A 137 -4.86 -7.30 5.36
C GLN A 137 -4.67 -8.77 5.74
N SER A 138 -3.43 -9.13 6.05
CA SER A 138 -3.03 -10.39 6.65
C SER A 138 -2.13 -10.15 7.86
N GLU A 139 -1.63 -11.22 8.47
CA GLU A 139 -0.59 -11.11 9.50
C GLU A 139 0.72 -10.47 9.00
N ARG A 140 1.03 -10.55 7.70
CA ARG A 140 2.30 -10.09 7.11
C ARG A 140 2.18 -8.85 6.23
N LEU A 141 1.05 -8.66 5.56
CA LEU A 141 0.85 -7.62 4.56
C LEU A 141 -0.40 -6.77 4.84
N THR A 142 -0.34 -5.48 4.51
CA THR A 142 -1.53 -4.64 4.31
C THR A 142 -1.47 -4.02 2.92
N ALA A 143 -2.50 -4.21 2.10
CA ALA A 143 -2.68 -3.51 0.84
C ALA A 143 -3.81 -2.49 0.98
N TRP A 144 -3.49 -1.24 0.68
CA TRP A 144 -4.44 -0.12 0.68
C TRP A 144 -4.87 0.19 -0.75
N ILE A 145 -6.18 0.15 -0.96
CA ILE A 145 -6.80 0.31 -2.27
C ILE A 145 -7.85 1.42 -2.17
N ASP A 146 -7.77 2.40 -3.05
CA ASP A 146 -8.77 3.46 -3.16
C ASP A 146 -9.61 3.25 -4.42
N PRO A 147 -10.87 2.79 -4.27
CA PRO A 147 -11.76 2.57 -5.40
C PRO A 147 -12.40 3.84 -5.98
N VAL A 148 -12.31 4.98 -5.30
CA VAL A 148 -13.12 6.18 -5.62
C VAL A 148 -12.27 7.36 -6.10
N ALA A 149 -11.02 7.53 -5.64
CA ALA A 149 -10.19 8.69 -5.96
C ALA A 149 -9.09 8.42 -7.01
N GLY A 150 -9.22 7.33 -7.75
CA GLY A 150 -8.29 6.98 -8.82
C GLY A 150 -6.88 6.59 -8.38
N ARG A 151 -6.62 6.51 -7.07
CA ARG A 151 -5.31 6.10 -6.54
C ARG A 151 -5.06 4.59 -6.64
N GLY A 152 -6.13 3.79 -6.76
CA GLY A 152 -6.00 2.34 -6.92
C GLY A 152 -5.22 1.70 -5.78
N LEU A 153 -4.39 0.70 -6.10
CA LEU A 153 -3.47 0.11 -5.14
C LEU A 153 -2.34 1.11 -4.88
N HIS A 154 -2.39 1.81 -3.74
CA HIS A 154 -1.57 3.01 -3.52
C HIS A 154 -0.58 2.91 -2.36
N GLU A 155 -0.73 1.92 -1.47
CA GLU A 155 0.24 1.65 -0.42
C GLU A 155 0.28 0.15 -0.09
N LEU A 156 1.48 -0.38 0.12
CA LEU A 156 1.73 -1.75 0.55
C LEU A 156 2.61 -1.75 1.81
N GLU A 157 2.18 -2.46 2.82
CA GLU A 157 2.89 -2.55 4.10
C GLU A 157 3.42 -3.94 4.32
N LEU A 158 4.70 -4.03 4.64
CA LEU A 158 5.35 -5.24 5.12
C LEU A 158 5.35 -5.18 6.65
N ARG A 159 4.23 -5.64 7.23
CA ARG A 159 3.90 -5.51 8.65
C ARG A 159 4.93 -6.16 9.55
N ASP A 160 5.49 -7.28 9.08
CA ASP A 160 6.47 -8.06 9.83
C ASP A 160 7.75 -7.30 10.17
N ILE A 161 8.14 -6.37 9.28
CA ILE A 161 9.37 -5.61 9.40
C ILE A 161 9.14 -4.11 9.61
N GLY A 162 7.87 -3.68 9.69
CA GLY A 162 7.48 -2.30 9.91
C GLY A 162 7.77 -1.37 8.72
N LEU A 163 7.74 -1.88 7.50
CA LEU A 163 7.99 -1.09 6.29
C LEU A 163 6.68 -0.72 5.59
N SER A 164 6.52 0.55 5.24
CA SER A 164 5.38 1.07 4.46
C SER A 164 5.89 1.60 3.13
N LEU A 165 5.29 1.12 2.03
CA LEU A 165 5.72 1.41 0.67
C LEU A 165 4.61 2.15 -0.07
N PRO A 166 4.72 3.47 -0.27
CA PRO A 166 3.80 4.17 -1.14
C PRO A 166 3.98 3.67 -2.57
N LEU A 167 2.92 3.10 -3.14
CA LEU A 167 2.87 2.61 -4.50
C LEU A 167 2.39 3.75 -5.38
N LEU A 168 3.32 4.60 -5.83
CA LEU A 168 3.03 5.59 -6.87
C LEU A 168 3.02 4.87 -8.23
N THR A 169 1.96 4.13 -8.49
CA THR A 169 1.71 3.54 -9.80
C THR A 169 0.92 4.56 -10.63
N GLY A 170 1.63 5.46 -11.32
CA GLY A 170 1.00 6.47 -12.19
C GLY A 170 1.78 7.78 -12.26
N HIS A 171 1.75 8.44 -13.41
CA HIS A 171 2.27 9.80 -13.55
C HIS A 171 1.17 10.77 -13.11
N ALA A 172 1.47 11.72 -12.22
CA ALA A 172 0.51 12.74 -11.80
C ALA A 172 -0.09 13.45 -13.03
N GLY A 173 -1.37 13.22 -13.31
CA GLY A 173 -2.11 13.81 -14.44
C GLY A 173 -2.46 12.87 -15.60
N ASP A 174 -2.17 11.56 -15.52
CA ASP A 174 -2.46 10.61 -16.62
C ASP A 174 -3.90 10.07 -16.65
N GLY A 175 -4.76 10.48 -15.70
CA GLY A 175 -6.17 10.09 -15.67
C GLY A 175 -6.39 8.59 -15.40
N THR A 176 -5.37 7.88 -14.92
CA THR A 176 -5.54 6.51 -14.40
C THR A 176 -6.40 6.57 -13.13
N SER A 177 -7.41 5.70 -13.08
CA SER A 177 -8.23 5.52 -11.90
C SER A 177 -8.25 4.05 -11.49
N GLY A 178 -7.70 3.73 -10.33
CA GLY A 178 -8.00 2.47 -9.67
C GLY A 178 -7.15 1.26 -10.05
N GLY A 179 -7.09 0.26 -9.15
CA GLY A 179 -6.29 -0.97 -9.32
C GLY A 179 -4.80 -0.73 -9.62
N PRO A 180 -4.05 -1.77 -10.01
CA PRO A 180 -2.79 -1.59 -10.75
C PRO A 180 -3.09 -0.93 -12.11
N PRO A 181 -2.30 0.07 -12.56
CA PRO A 181 -2.53 0.75 -13.82
C PRO A 181 -2.56 -0.22 -15.01
N ALA A 182 -3.58 -0.07 -15.85
CA ALA A 182 -3.84 -0.94 -16.97
C ALA A 182 -4.10 -0.13 -18.24
N TRP A 183 -3.41 -0.49 -19.33
CA TRP A 183 -3.44 0.25 -20.59
C TRP A 183 -3.67 -0.68 -21.77
N LEU A 184 -4.62 -0.32 -22.63
CA LEU A 184 -4.62 -0.83 -24.01
C LEU A 184 -3.63 -0.01 -24.83
N LEU A 185 -2.81 -0.71 -25.61
CA LEU A 185 -1.73 -0.16 -26.41
C LEU A 185 -2.02 -0.31 -27.90
N LYS A 186 -1.32 0.49 -28.70
CA LYS A 186 -1.25 0.31 -30.15
C LYS A 186 -0.65 -1.07 -30.47
N PRO A 187 -1.16 -1.78 -31.49
CA PRO A 187 -0.53 -3.02 -31.94
C PRO A 187 0.96 -2.82 -32.26
N GLY A 188 1.81 -3.70 -31.73
CA GLY A 188 3.26 -3.64 -31.93
C GLY A 188 3.98 -2.60 -31.07
N ALA A 189 3.36 -2.13 -29.99
CA ALA A 189 4.02 -1.25 -29.03
C ALA A 189 5.27 -1.92 -28.43
N ASP A 190 6.31 -1.11 -28.26
CA ASP A 190 7.55 -1.47 -27.59
C ASP A 190 7.66 -0.74 -26.24
N ARG A 191 8.72 -1.07 -25.50
CA ARG A 191 8.97 -0.49 -24.18
C ARG A 191 9.15 1.02 -24.22
N GLU A 192 9.91 1.52 -25.18
CA GLU A 192 10.22 2.95 -25.31
C GLU A 192 8.94 3.76 -25.57
N SER A 193 8.11 3.31 -26.51
CA SER A 193 6.81 3.93 -26.81
C SER A 193 5.78 3.76 -25.68
N PHE A 194 5.92 2.76 -24.81
CA PHE A 194 5.12 2.63 -23.59
C PHE A 194 5.54 3.65 -22.52
N ILE A 195 6.85 3.84 -22.34
CA ILE A 195 7.42 4.77 -21.35
C ILE A 195 7.09 6.22 -21.71
N ASP A 196 7.26 6.60 -22.98
CA ASP A 196 6.96 7.97 -23.43
C ASP A 196 5.45 8.23 -23.62
N GLY A 197 4.63 7.17 -23.50
CA GLY A 197 3.17 7.22 -23.60
C GLY A 197 2.61 7.26 -25.02
N SER A 198 3.45 7.30 -26.05
CA SER A 198 3.01 7.40 -27.45
C SER A 198 2.25 6.18 -27.97
N SER A 199 2.43 5.02 -27.33
CA SER A 199 1.69 3.79 -27.64
C SER A 199 0.38 3.61 -26.86
N ARG A 200 0.14 4.40 -25.81
CA ARG A 200 -1.04 4.24 -24.93
C ARG A 200 -2.30 4.72 -25.65
N LEU A 201 -3.28 3.82 -25.83
CA LEU A 201 -4.57 4.15 -26.45
C LEU A 201 -5.58 4.60 -25.41
N VAL A 202 -5.82 3.77 -24.41
CA VAL A 202 -6.82 4.03 -23.37
C VAL A 202 -6.40 3.37 -22.07
N SER A 203 -6.53 4.10 -20.96
CA SER A 203 -6.49 3.50 -19.64
C SER A 203 -7.81 2.79 -19.38
N VAL A 204 -7.74 1.48 -19.14
CA VAL A 204 -8.88 0.63 -18.80
C VAL A 204 -9.03 0.45 -17.29
N ALA A 205 -8.19 1.11 -16.49
CA ALA A 205 -8.27 1.07 -15.04
C ALA A 205 -9.70 1.41 -14.56
N PRO A 206 -10.23 0.74 -13.53
CA PRO A 206 -11.63 0.86 -13.16
C PRO A 206 -11.99 2.30 -12.80
N ARG A 207 -12.84 2.91 -13.63
CA ARG A 207 -13.43 4.23 -13.40
C ARG A 207 -14.69 4.04 -12.61
N GLU A 208 -14.84 4.76 -11.49
CA GLU A 208 -16.10 4.91 -10.75
C GLU A 208 -16.95 3.63 -10.77
N GLY A 209 -16.60 2.66 -9.93
CA GLY A 209 -17.22 1.33 -9.94
C GLY A 209 -17.86 0.97 -8.60
N GLN A 210 -18.88 0.12 -8.63
CA GLN A 210 -19.33 -0.54 -7.41
C GLN A 210 -18.29 -1.59 -7.03
N PHE A 211 -18.05 -1.70 -5.73
CA PHE A 211 -17.23 -2.78 -5.21
C PHE A 211 -17.96 -3.52 -4.11
N THR A 212 -17.67 -4.81 -4.00
CA THR A 212 -18.18 -5.68 -2.96
C THR A 212 -17.03 -6.40 -2.28
N LEU A 213 -17.20 -6.69 -1.00
CA LEU A 213 -16.23 -7.42 -0.21
C LEU A 213 -16.75 -8.82 0.08
N THR A 214 -15.93 -9.84 -0.16
CA THR A 214 -16.30 -11.23 0.12
C THR A 214 -15.24 -11.90 0.98
N ARG A 215 -15.68 -12.80 1.87
CA ARG A 215 -14.79 -13.56 2.77
C ARG A 215 -15.08 -15.07 2.73
N PRO A 216 -14.97 -15.73 1.56
CA PRO A 216 -15.27 -17.16 1.46
C PRO A 216 -14.15 -17.99 2.08
N GLY A 217 -14.51 -18.91 2.99
CA GLY A 217 -13.68 -20.06 3.38
C GLY A 217 -12.19 -19.79 3.59
N GLY A 218 -11.81 -18.84 4.44
CA GLY A 218 -10.40 -18.53 4.74
C GLY A 218 -9.73 -17.65 3.68
N SER A 219 -10.48 -16.87 2.91
CA SER A 219 -9.94 -15.87 2.00
C SER A 219 -10.67 -14.54 2.15
N ALA A 220 -10.04 -13.46 1.71
CA ALA A 220 -10.60 -12.12 1.75
C ALA A 220 -10.40 -11.45 0.38
N TRP A 221 -11.48 -10.94 -0.21
CA TRP A 221 -11.49 -10.43 -1.58
C TRP A 221 -12.24 -9.10 -1.69
N LEU A 222 -11.63 -8.17 -2.40
CA LEU A 222 -12.28 -7.06 -3.09
C LEU A 222 -12.71 -7.54 -4.48
N ILE A 223 -13.99 -7.38 -4.80
CA ILE A 223 -14.52 -7.51 -6.15
C ILE A 223 -14.89 -6.10 -6.60
N TRP A 224 -14.23 -5.62 -7.64
CA TRP A 224 -14.39 -4.27 -8.15
C TRP A 224 -14.76 -4.34 -9.62
N GLU A 225 -16.01 -4.00 -9.89
CA GLU A 225 -16.61 -4.04 -11.23
C GLU A 225 -16.74 -2.61 -11.72
N SER A 226 -16.26 -2.35 -12.92
CA SER A 226 -16.41 -1.05 -13.58
C SER A 226 -17.88 -0.87 -14.02
N ASP A 227 -18.36 0.37 -14.03
CA ASP A 227 -19.71 0.65 -14.54
C ASP A 227 -19.79 0.37 -16.05
N ASP A 228 -20.81 -0.40 -16.44
CA ASP A 228 -21.09 -0.78 -17.82
C ASP A 228 -21.69 0.38 -18.63
N GLU A 229 -22.27 1.40 -17.98
CA GLU A 229 -22.96 2.51 -18.64
C GLU A 229 -22.03 3.44 -19.44
N ALA A 230 -20.74 3.50 -19.07
CA ALA A 230 -19.76 4.38 -19.71
C ALA A 230 -19.43 3.98 -21.17
N GLY A 231 -19.64 2.71 -21.52
CA GLY A 231 -19.32 2.15 -22.83
C GLY A 231 -17.81 2.03 -23.12
N GLY A 232 -17.44 1.03 -23.93
CA GLY A 232 -16.06 0.77 -24.35
C GLY A 232 -15.24 -0.10 -23.38
N PRO A 233 -13.92 -0.21 -23.61
CA PRO A 233 -13.05 -1.09 -22.85
C PRO A 233 -12.90 -0.65 -21.38
N ARG A 234 -13.06 -1.60 -20.46
CA ARG A 234 -12.94 -1.40 -19.01
C ARG A 234 -12.27 -2.59 -18.33
N MET A 235 -11.79 -2.41 -17.11
CA MET A 235 -11.17 -3.45 -16.30
C MET A 235 -12.01 -3.76 -15.07
N ASP A 236 -12.30 -5.04 -14.87
CA ASP A 236 -12.84 -5.56 -13.63
C ASP A 236 -11.73 -6.28 -12.86
N TRP A 237 -11.66 -6.03 -11.56
CA TRP A 237 -10.64 -6.59 -10.69
C TRP A 237 -11.25 -7.45 -9.59
N ARG A 238 -10.60 -8.59 -9.33
CA ARG A 238 -10.74 -9.31 -8.06
C ARG A 238 -9.38 -9.37 -7.40
N ILE A 239 -9.25 -8.65 -6.30
CA ILE A 239 -7.99 -8.52 -5.54
C ILE A 239 -8.19 -9.20 -4.20
N GLY A 240 -7.30 -10.08 -3.78
CA GLY A 240 -7.50 -10.81 -2.54
C GLY A 240 -6.26 -11.45 -1.93
N MET A 241 -6.49 -12.03 -0.76
CA MET A 241 -5.51 -12.77 0.03
C MET A 241 -6.13 -14.09 0.50
N GLU A 242 -5.30 -15.09 0.75
CA GLU A 242 -5.70 -16.41 1.25
C GLU A 242 -5.03 -16.70 2.60
N ALA A 243 -5.76 -17.34 3.51
CA ALA A 243 -5.27 -17.67 4.83
C ALA A 243 -4.09 -18.65 4.76
N GLY A 244 -3.09 -18.44 5.61
CA GLY A 244 -1.83 -19.18 5.59
C GLY A 244 -0.82 -18.69 4.55
N GLU A 245 -1.23 -17.83 3.62
CA GLU A 245 -0.36 -17.22 2.61
C GLU A 245 -0.25 -15.70 2.83
N GLY A 246 0.03 -15.28 4.06
CA GLY A 246 -0.03 -13.87 4.46
C GLY A 246 0.89 -12.94 3.67
N GLY A 247 1.94 -13.47 3.04
CA GLY A 247 2.85 -12.73 2.16
C GLY A 247 2.38 -12.61 0.69
N ARG A 248 1.18 -13.08 0.35
CA ARG A 248 0.70 -13.20 -1.04
C ARG A 248 -0.52 -12.32 -1.31
N LEU A 249 -0.47 -11.59 -2.42
CA LEU A 249 -1.56 -10.81 -2.99
C LEU A 249 -1.93 -11.35 -4.37
N LEU A 250 -3.21 -11.63 -4.56
CA LEU A 250 -3.76 -12.20 -5.79
C LEU A 250 -4.56 -11.14 -6.54
N PHE A 251 -4.26 -10.97 -7.82
CA PHE A 251 -4.96 -10.09 -8.73
C PHE A 251 -5.53 -10.92 -9.89
N LYS A 252 -6.85 -10.89 -10.06
CA LYS A 252 -7.54 -11.49 -11.21
C LYS A 252 -8.18 -10.35 -11.98
N GLY A 253 -7.69 -10.08 -13.18
CA GLY A 253 -8.16 -9.00 -14.03
C GLY A 253 -8.99 -9.56 -15.18
N CYS A 254 -10.05 -8.83 -15.54
CA CYS A 254 -10.85 -9.07 -16.73
C CYS A 254 -11.02 -7.75 -17.49
N VAL A 255 -10.48 -7.68 -18.71
CA VAL A 255 -10.81 -6.60 -19.63
C VAL A 255 -12.14 -6.94 -20.28
N ALA A 256 -13.12 -6.05 -20.20
CA ALA A 256 -14.45 -6.21 -20.78
C ALA A 256 -14.81 -5.02 -21.69
N GLY A 257 -15.88 -5.17 -22.48
CA GLY A 257 -16.34 -4.11 -23.39
C GLY A 257 -15.48 -3.93 -24.63
N LEU A 258 -14.74 -4.98 -25.01
CA LEU A 258 -13.99 -5.04 -26.27
C LEU A 258 -14.92 -5.44 -27.42
N GLU A 259 -14.53 -5.11 -28.65
CA GLU A 259 -15.18 -5.69 -29.81
C GLU A 259 -14.94 -7.21 -29.84
N PRO A 260 -15.97 -8.05 -30.05
CA PRO A 260 -15.77 -9.50 -30.06
C PRO A 260 -14.80 -9.93 -31.17
N ARG A 261 -13.89 -10.87 -30.83
CA ARG A 261 -12.92 -11.48 -31.75
C ARG A 261 -11.92 -10.50 -32.38
N THR A 262 -11.73 -9.30 -31.84
CA THR A 262 -10.67 -8.38 -32.26
C THR A 262 -9.38 -8.57 -31.45
N PHE A 263 -8.24 -8.23 -32.05
CA PHE A 263 -6.94 -8.32 -31.41
C PHE A 263 -6.59 -7.03 -30.66
N HIS A 264 -6.01 -7.17 -29.48
CA HIS A 264 -5.63 -6.09 -28.60
C HIS A 264 -4.26 -6.34 -27.98
N HIS A 265 -3.60 -5.25 -27.56
CA HIS A 265 -2.38 -5.27 -26.77
C HIS A 265 -2.68 -4.64 -25.41
N LEU A 266 -2.55 -5.39 -24.31
CA LEU A 266 -2.74 -4.90 -22.93
C LEU A 266 -1.39 -4.85 -22.22
N ALA A 267 -1.17 -3.83 -21.39
CA ALA A 267 -0.05 -3.76 -20.45
C ALA A 267 -0.56 -3.42 -19.04
N ILE A 268 -0.01 -4.09 -18.03
CA ILE A 268 -0.37 -3.91 -16.61
C ILE A 268 0.88 -3.53 -15.82
N GLU A 269 0.85 -2.41 -15.10
CA GLU A 269 1.96 -1.96 -14.27
C GLU A 269 1.87 -2.59 -12.87
N MET A 270 2.89 -3.37 -12.49
CA MET A 270 2.94 -4.05 -11.18
C MET A 270 4.21 -3.64 -10.42
N PRO A 271 4.10 -3.26 -9.13
CA PRO A 271 5.27 -2.94 -8.33
C PRO A 271 6.09 -4.19 -8.02
N LEU A 272 7.41 -4.05 -8.03
CA LEU A 272 8.36 -5.05 -7.56
C LEU A 272 9.49 -4.36 -6.79
N GLY A 273 9.72 -4.78 -5.54
CA GLY A 273 10.79 -4.21 -4.70
C GLY A 273 10.36 -2.98 -3.91
N THR A 274 11.28 -2.51 -3.09
CA THR A 274 11.13 -1.29 -2.26
C THR A 274 11.70 -0.05 -2.93
N GLY A 275 12.34 -0.20 -4.10
CA GLY A 275 13.03 0.87 -4.81
C GLY A 275 14.50 1.04 -4.40
N SER A 276 15.03 0.15 -3.57
CA SER A 276 16.46 0.11 -3.26
C SER A 276 17.27 -0.15 -4.54
N LYS A 277 18.37 0.58 -4.70
CA LYS A 277 19.31 0.39 -5.83
C LYS A 277 20.54 -0.43 -5.46
N ASP A 278 20.84 -0.50 -4.17
CA ASP A 278 22.06 -1.11 -3.70
C ASP A 278 21.81 -2.58 -3.37
N ASP A 279 22.72 -3.44 -3.84
CA ASP A 279 22.74 -4.90 -3.59
C ASP A 279 21.42 -5.61 -3.90
N CYS A 280 20.86 -5.34 -5.08
CA CYS A 280 19.65 -5.99 -5.57
C CYS A 280 19.96 -6.89 -6.76
N TYR A 281 19.32 -8.06 -6.85
CA TYR A 281 19.43 -8.92 -8.03
C TYR A 281 18.13 -9.66 -8.33
N GLY A 282 17.92 -9.91 -9.62
CA GLY A 282 16.77 -10.65 -10.11
C GLY A 282 17.09 -12.14 -10.16
N TYR A 283 16.06 -12.97 -10.19
CA TYR A 283 16.21 -14.40 -10.45
C TYR A 283 15.00 -14.98 -11.18
N ASP A 284 15.21 -16.08 -11.91
CA ASP A 284 14.13 -16.83 -12.58
C ASP A 284 13.63 -18.00 -11.71
N ARG A 285 12.60 -18.73 -12.17
CA ARG A 285 12.03 -19.86 -11.43
C ARG A 285 13.02 -21.00 -11.15
N GLN A 286 14.11 -21.07 -11.90
CA GLN A 286 15.17 -22.05 -11.69
C GLN A 286 16.20 -21.56 -10.64
N GLY A 287 15.99 -20.37 -10.07
CA GLY A 287 16.91 -19.74 -9.12
C GLY A 287 18.15 -19.15 -9.78
N ARG A 288 18.18 -19.03 -11.11
CA ARG A 288 19.34 -18.45 -11.79
C ARG A 288 19.28 -16.94 -11.60
N ARG A 289 20.36 -16.40 -11.02
CA ARG A 289 20.55 -14.97 -10.79
C ARG A 289 20.76 -14.23 -12.09
N HIS A 290 20.16 -13.05 -12.17
CA HIS A 290 20.24 -12.09 -13.25
C HIS A 290 20.59 -10.71 -12.70
N ASP A 291 21.47 -10.00 -13.40
CA ASP A 291 21.73 -8.60 -13.11
C ASP A 291 20.59 -7.76 -13.68
N LEU A 292 19.83 -7.13 -12.79
CA LEU A 292 18.66 -6.33 -13.16
C LEU A 292 19.07 -5.13 -13.99
N GLU A 293 20.18 -4.46 -13.68
CA GLU A 293 20.61 -3.24 -14.38
C GLU A 293 20.84 -3.47 -15.87
N SER A 294 21.15 -4.71 -16.25
CA SER A 294 21.35 -5.13 -17.63
C SER A 294 20.06 -5.53 -18.38
N ILE A 295 18.94 -5.69 -17.67
CA ILE A 295 17.69 -6.26 -18.20
C ILE A 295 16.57 -5.22 -18.16
N ASN A 296 16.25 -4.67 -19.34
CA ASN A 296 15.10 -3.79 -19.54
C ASN A 296 13.84 -4.55 -20.00
N GLU A 297 14.01 -5.75 -20.53
CA GLU A 297 12.95 -6.61 -21.06
C GLU A 297 13.19 -8.04 -20.62
N LEU A 298 12.14 -8.63 -20.03
CA LEU A 298 12.09 -10.02 -19.64
C LEU A 298 11.51 -10.80 -20.83
N SER A 299 12.26 -11.78 -21.32
CA SER A 299 11.80 -12.68 -22.38
C SER A 299 10.52 -13.43 -21.98
N GLU A 300 9.88 -14.08 -22.95
CA GLU A 300 8.66 -14.87 -22.73
C GLU A 300 8.75 -15.75 -21.47
N GLY A 301 7.87 -15.47 -20.51
CA GLY A 301 7.90 -16.06 -19.17
C GLY A 301 6.61 -15.74 -18.42
N ASP A 302 6.52 -16.20 -17.18
CA ASP A 302 5.31 -16.08 -16.35
C ASP A 302 5.65 -15.68 -14.91
N TRP A 303 6.91 -15.31 -14.64
CA TRP A 303 7.41 -15.11 -13.29
C TRP A 303 8.78 -14.41 -13.25
N VAL A 304 8.99 -13.57 -12.24
CA VAL A 304 10.29 -12.96 -11.90
C VAL A 304 10.43 -12.80 -10.39
N GLY A 305 11.64 -13.01 -9.87
CA GLY A 305 12.01 -12.75 -8.48
C GLY A 305 13.01 -11.60 -8.37
N LEU A 306 13.00 -10.90 -7.23
CA LEU A 306 13.90 -9.80 -6.88
C LEU A 306 14.28 -9.94 -5.40
N ILE A 307 15.58 -10.10 -5.14
CA ILE A 307 16.13 -10.05 -3.78
C ILE A 307 16.76 -8.68 -3.57
N GLU A 308 16.36 -8.02 -2.48
CA GLU A 308 16.98 -6.79 -1.99
C GLU A 308 17.82 -7.13 -0.76
N GLU A 309 19.14 -7.27 -0.93
CA GLU A 309 19.99 -7.84 0.12
C GLU A 309 20.06 -6.94 1.34
N GLN A 310 20.04 -5.60 1.20
CA GLN A 310 20.14 -4.69 2.34
C GLN A 310 18.88 -4.70 3.22
N THR A 311 17.70 -4.68 2.61
CA THR A 311 16.42 -4.74 3.33
C THR A 311 16.16 -6.16 3.83
N GLY A 312 16.67 -7.18 3.13
CA GLY A 312 16.43 -8.60 3.44
C GLY A 312 15.05 -9.05 2.99
N VAL A 313 14.51 -8.43 1.94
CA VAL A 313 13.19 -8.74 1.38
C VAL A 313 13.37 -9.45 0.04
N ASP A 314 12.62 -10.54 -0.14
CA ASP A 314 12.52 -11.29 -1.38
C ASP A 314 11.12 -11.09 -1.97
N TRP A 315 11.09 -10.51 -3.16
CA TRP A 315 9.89 -10.19 -3.90
C TRP A 315 9.77 -11.16 -5.07
N SER A 316 8.55 -11.60 -5.36
CA SER A 316 8.29 -12.26 -6.63
C SER A 316 6.96 -11.85 -7.22
N LEU A 317 6.93 -11.82 -8.55
CA LEU A 317 5.76 -11.51 -9.33
C LEU A 317 5.54 -12.64 -10.34
N GLY A 318 4.39 -13.30 -10.26
CA GLY A 318 3.93 -14.27 -11.25
C GLY A 318 2.76 -13.71 -12.07
N TRP A 319 2.62 -14.11 -13.32
CA TRP A 319 1.47 -13.74 -14.15
C TRP A 319 1.06 -14.87 -15.09
N SER A 320 -0.21 -14.87 -15.52
CA SER A 320 -0.74 -15.83 -16.46
C SER A 320 -1.82 -15.18 -17.32
N PRO A 321 -1.87 -15.42 -18.64
CA PRO A 321 -0.99 -16.29 -19.43
C PRO A 321 0.48 -15.85 -19.47
N ALA A 322 1.40 -16.77 -19.82
CA ALA A 322 2.81 -16.43 -20.00
C ALA A 322 2.97 -15.40 -21.12
N THR A 323 3.84 -14.42 -20.90
CA THR A 323 4.12 -13.32 -21.84
C THR A 323 5.41 -12.59 -21.45
N PRO A 324 6.09 -11.90 -22.39
CA PRO A 324 7.17 -10.98 -22.04
C PRO A 324 6.70 -9.85 -21.10
N ALA A 325 7.65 -9.28 -20.37
CA ALA A 325 7.37 -8.16 -19.48
C ALA A 325 8.47 -7.10 -19.58
N TRP A 326 8.09 -5.83 -19.50
CA TRP A 326 9.07 -4.74 -19.45
C TRP A 326 9.43 -4.40 -18.02
N ARG A 327 10.70 -4.05 -17.81
CA ARG A 327 11.12 -3.38 -16.58
C ARG A 327 11.12 -1.87 -16.82
N VAL A 328 10.36 -1.15 -16.01
CA VAL A 328 10.21 0.29 -16.05
C VAL A 328 10.51 0.87 -14.68
N ARG A 329 11.19 2.02 -14.65
CA ARG A 329 11.42 2.73 -13.39
C ARG A 329 10.14 3.45 -12.97
N GLY A 330 9.55 3.05 -11.85
CA GLY A 330 8.48 3.79 -11.20
C GLY A 330 8.99 4.98 -10.38
N ALA A 331 8.07 5.78 -9.84
CA ALA A 331 8.43 6.94 -9.02
C ALA A 331 8.98 6.54 -7.64
N ALA A 332 8.50 5.43 -7.08
CA ALA A 332 8.88 4.93 -5.76
C ALA A 332 9.48 3.52 -5.80
N THR A 333 8.93 2.63 -6.63
CA THR A 333 9.38 1.24 -6.78
C THR A 333 9.81 0.95 -8.22
N GLU A 334 10.52 -0.14 -8.44
CA GLU A 334 10.63 -0.71 -9.78
C GLU A 334 9.25 -1.24 -10.21
N LEU A 335 8.97 -1.16 -11.51
CA LEU A 335 7.74 -1.66 -12.11
C LEU A 335 8.08 -2.78 -13.08
N ILE A 336 7.37 -3.88 -12.95
CA ILE A 336 7.31 -4.91 -13.98
C ILE A 336 5.99 -4.72 -14.72
N VAL A 337 6.07 -4.74 -16.05
CA VAL A 337 4.93 -4.50 -16.92
C VAL A 337 4.72 -5.72 -17.81
N PRO A 338 4.03 -6.77 -17.32
CA PRO A 338 3.56 -7.83 -18.18
C PRO A 338 2.62 -7.26 -19.23
N HIS A 339 2.78 -7.69 -20.48
CA HIS A 339 1.96 -7.19 -21.57
C HIS A 339 1.57 -8.31 -22.51
N TRP A 340 0.32 -8.34 -22.98
CA TRP A 340 -0.23 -9.42 -23.78
C TRP A 340 -0.77 -8.92 -25.09
N ASN A 341 -0.46 -9.63 -26.17
CA ASN A 341 -1.24 -9.59 -27.39
C ASN A 341 -2.28 -10.71 -27.31
N PHE A 342 -3.56 -10.36 -27.35
CA PHE A 342 -4.66 -11.31 -27.18
C PHE A 342 -5.81 -11.02 -28.13
N GLN A 343 -6.69 -12.01 -28.29
CA GLN A 343 -7.96 -11.86 -29.01
C GLN A 343 -9.10 -11.88 -27.99
N ALA A 344 -10.02 -10.92 -28.07
CA ALA A 344 -11.20 -10.90 -27.22
C ALA A 344 -12.12 -12.09 -27.53
N ASP A 345 -12.79 -12.62 -26.49
CA ASP A 345 -13.75 -13.71 -26.63
C ASP A 345 -15.05 -13.26 -27.33
N GLU A 346 -16.03 -14.16 -27.44
CA GLU A 346 -17.33 -13.85 -28.05
C GLU A 346 -18.15 -12.81 -27.28
N ALA A 347 -17.87 -12.65 -25.99
CA ALA A 347 -18.48 -11.65 -25.11
C ALA A 347 -17.68 -10.34 -25.07
N GLY A 348 -16.60 -10.21 -25.84
CA GLY A 348 -15.74 -9.03 -25.81
C GLY A 348 -14.91 -8.93 -24.53
N ARG A 349 -14.48 -10.07 -23.98
CA ARG A 349 -13.73 -10.16 -22.72
C ARG A 349 -12.42 -10.91 -22.86
N TRP A 350 -11.51 -10.65 -21.92
CA TRP A 350 -10.26 -11.39 -21.76
C TRP A 350 -9.77 -11.33 -20.31
N GLU A 351 -9.31 -12.48 -19.79
CA GLU A 351 -8.92 -12.64 -18.40
C GLU A 351 -7.43 -12.94 -18.23
N PHE A 352 -6.85 -12.45 -17.13
CA PHE A 352 -5.48 -12.74 -16.72
C PHE A 352 -5.37 -12.77 -15.19
N ARG A 353 -4.22 -13.24 -14.72
CA ARG A 353 -3.90 -13.29 -13.29
C ARG A 353 -2.50 -12.76 -13.06
N VAL A 354 -2.35 -12.06 -11.94
CA VAL A 354 -1.05 -11.64 -11.41
C VAL A 354 -1.00 -12.00 -9.93
N GLU A 355 0.16 -12.41 -9.47
CA GLU A 355 0.44 -12.79 -8.10
C GLU A 355 1.68 -12.06 -7.63
N LEU A 356 1.54 -11.31 -6.54
CA LEU A 356 2.66 -10.66 -5.86
C LEU A 356 2.91 -11.37 -4.55
N THR A 357 4.13 -11.87 -4.36
CA THR A 357 4.55 -12.53 -3.13
C THR A 357 5.75 -11.81 -2.53
N VAL A 358 5.70 -11.58 -1.21
CA VAL A 358 6.76 -10.93 -0.46
C VAL A 358 7.17 -11.80 0.72
N ASP A 359 8.41 -12.24 0.72
CA ASP A 359 9.04 -12.94 1.84
C ASP A 359 10.00 -12.00 2.58
N THR A 360 9.78 -11.88 3.89
CA THR A 360 10.58 -11.04 4.79
C THR A 360 11.39 -11.86 5.80
N SER A 361 11.50 -13.17 5.62
CA SER A 361 12.13 -14.08 6.58
C SER A 361 13.59 -13.69 6.90
N ALA A 362 14.37 -13.26 5.90
CA ALA A 362 15.74 -12.80 6.12
C ALA A 362 15.79 -11.48 6.93
N ALA A 363 14.92 -10.53 6.62
CA ALA A 363 14.78 -9.28 7.37
C ALA A 363 14.36 -9.53 8.83
N GLN A 364 13.40 -10.43 9.06
CA GLN A 364 12.97 -10.83 10.41
C GLN A 364 14.12 -11.49 11.19
N ALA A 365 14.87 -12.39 10.56
CA ALA A 365 16.03 -13.02 11.19
C ALA A 365 17.08 -11.98 11.65
N ARG A 366 17.31 -10.94 10.84
CA ARG A 366 18.21 -9.82 11.23
C ARG A 366 17.68 -9.01 12.39
N GLN A 367 16.37 -8.74 12.44
CA GLN A 367 15.74 -8.03 13.55
C GLN A 367 15.87 -8.82 14.85
N LEU A 368 15.64 -10.13 14.81
CA LEU A 368 15.84 -11.03 15.96
C LEU A 368 17.31 -11.04 16.42
N GLY A 369 18.26 -11.10 15.49
CA GLY A 369 19.69 -11.07 15.81
C GLY A 369 20.19 -9.74 16.40
N ARG A 370 19.48 -8.62 16.17
CA ARG A 370 19.79 -7.32 16.80
C ARG A 370 19.16 -7.17 18.19
N ALA A 371 18.12 -7.95 18.49
CA ALA A 371 17.38 -7.89 19.74
C ALA A 371 17.91 -8.88 20.81
N ALA A 372 18.62 -9.93 20.38
CA ALA A 372 19.41 -10.83 21.23
C ALA A 372 20.76 -10.22 21.57
#